data_AF-A0A415M509-F1
#
_entry.id   AF-A0A415M509-F1
#
_cell.length_a   1.000
_cell.length_b   1.000
_cell.length_c   1.000
_cell.angle_alpha   90.00
_cell.angle_beta   90.00
_cell.angle_gamma   90.00
#
_symmetry.space_group_name_H-M   'P 1'
#
loop_
_entity.id
_entity.type
_entity.pdbx_description
1 polymer ?
#
loop_
_entity_poly.entity_id
_entity_poly.type
_entity_poly.pdbx_seq_one_letter_code
_entity_poly.pdbx_strand_id
1 'polypeptide(L)'
;MKLMPGDEQVFSWYIFSHKGGDDFRQKLLERESVWVSCNKYVFEKGETALVKISGGQMVKDCILKKNDVTIPMKKQGTAWYAEVVMDQLGEVRFDILYGAGKKTHANCLVISNVNDLIKKRVEFIVANQQMKSSNTRRDAYMVYDNEKNEIYLNNTHNCNPVDRDEGAERVGMGVLLAKYYQLHPVAEVKASLLRYASFLRNRLQDADYKTFSSVDQKGRNRAYNYVWVADFYFQMYKITNDKQYAKHGYMTLRSMFKQFGHGFYAIGIPVRLGLQTLKNADMQREYQELENDYIAVGDTFLKNGLNYPASEVNYEQAIVAPSVMFLLQLYMETGRQKYLDGAKIQMPVLEAFNGKQPSYHLNEIAVRHWDGYWFGKREMWGDTFPHYWSTLSGAAFYLYSQCTGDHSYKERAENIVRNNLCLFFEDGKASCAYIYPNKVNGVKGGFYDPYANDQDWALVYYLLVQNGIY
;
A
#
# COMPACT_ATOMS: atom_id res chain seq x y z
N MET A 1 35.77 8.65 -3.68
CA MET A 1 36.83 8.93 -4.68
C MET A 1 37.51 10.21 -4.23
N LYS A 2 38.83 10.29 -4.28
CA LYS A 2 39.60 11.47 -3.87
C LYS A 2 40.27 11.99 -5.14
N LEU A 3 40.00 13.23 -5.52
CA LEU A 3 40.65 13.86 -6.67
C LEU A 3 42.10 14.17 -6.32
N MET A 4 43.05 13.65 -7.10
CA MET A 4 44.46 13.99 -6.98
C MET A 4 44.75 15.29 -7.74
N PRO A 5 45.87 15.99 -7.46
CA PRO A 5 46.25 17.17 -8.24
C PRO A 5 46.32 16.85 -9.73
N GLY A 6 45.52 17.55 -10.54
CA GLY A 6 45.41 17.33 -11.99
C GLY A 6 44.27 16.41 -12.44
N ASP A 7 43.58 15.72 -11.53
CA ASP A 7 42.39 14.93 -11.86
C ASP A 7 41.17 15.84 -12.11
N GLU A 8 40.41 15.53 -13.16
CA GLU A 8 39.11 16.14 -13.44
C GLU A 8 37.99 15.10 -13.26
N GLN A 9 36.87 15.53 -12.68
CA GLN A 9 35.63 14.75 -12.67
C GLN A 9 34.52 15.54 -13.36
N VAL A 10 34.03 14.99 -14.47
CA VAL A 10 32.96 15.58 -15.27
C VAL A 10 31.64 14.88 -14.97
N PHE A 11 30.58 15.67 -14.76
CA PHE A 11 29.21 15.19 -14.69
C PHE A 11 28.40 15.84 -15.82
N SER A 12 27.68 15.02 -16.60
CA SER A 12 26.89 15.46 -17.74
C SER A 12 25.53 14.77 -17.77
N TRP A 13 24.52 15.49 -18.24
CA TRP A 13 23.16 14.97 -18.39
C TRP A 13 22.45 15.64 -19.57
N TYR A 14 21.37 15.01 -20.04
CA TYR A 14 20.47 15.57 -21.04
C TYR A 14 19.11 15.88 -20.42
N ILE A 15 18.57 17.06 -20.73
CA ILE A 15 17.18 17.43 -20.47
C ILE A 15 16.48 17.47 -21.82
N PHE A 16 15.37 16.73 -21.97
CA PHE A 16 14.65 16.63 -23.23
C PHE A 16 13.15 16.36 -23.00
N SER A 17 12.33 16.76 -23.96
CA SER A 17 10.90 16.47 -23.96
C SER A 17 10.60 15.04 -24.43
N HIS A 18 9.55 14.43 -23.90
CA HIS A 18 9.07 13.11 -24.30
C HIS A 18 7.53 13.04 -24.28
N LYS A 19 6.97 12.01 -24.92
CA LYS A 19 5.51 11.79 -25.09
C LYS A 19 4.94 10.73 -24.13
N GLY A 20 5.69 10.33 -23.12
CA GLY A 20 5.33 9.25 -22.19
C GLY A 20 6.49 8.32 -21.85
N GLY A 21 6.22 7.26 -21.09
CA GLY A 21 7.25 6.35 -20.58
C GLY A 21 8.02 5.59 -21.68
N ASP A 22 7.33 5.18 -22.75
CA ASP A 22 7.97 4.43 -23.83
C ASP A 22 8.87 5.31 -24.69
N ASP A 23 8.41 6.52 -25.04
CA ASP A 23 9.24 7.52 -25.74
C ASP A 23 10.45 7.96 -24.88
N PHE A 24 10.26 8.13 -23.57
CA PHE A 24 11.37 8.40 -22.65
C PHE A 24 12.41 7.28 -22.67
N ARG A 25 11.97 6.01 -22.55
CA ARG A 25 12.85 4.84 -22.59
C ARG A 25 13.58 4.74 -23.92
N GLN A 26 12.90 4.95 -25.04
CA GLN A 26 13.55 4.94 -26.36
C GLN A 26 14.64 6.02 -26.45
N LYS A 27 14.30 7.27 -26.13
CA LYS A 27 15.24 8.41 -26.14
C LYS A 27 16.42 8.23 -25.19
N LEU A 28 16.22 7.56 -24.06
CA LEU A 28 17.28 7.19 -23.12
C LEU A 28 18.27 6.21 -23.77
N LEU A 29 17.77 5.20 -24.49
CA LEU A 29 18.60 4.20 -25.18
C LEU A 29 19.34 4.78 -26.39
N GLU A 30 18.73 5.71 -27.12
CA GLU A 30 19.36 6.47 -28.22
C GLU A 30 20.55 7.32 -27.75
N ARG A 31 20.55 7.72 -26.47
CA ARG A 31 21.63 8.50 -25.83
C ARG A 31 22.67 7.61 -25.13
N GLU A 32 22.81 6.37 -25.61
CA GLU A 32 23.80 5.39 -25.13
C GLU A 32 23.74 5.09 -23.62
N SER A 33 22.56 5.29 -23.03
CA SER A 33 22.26 4.82 -21.68
C SER A 33 21.70 3.39 -21.72
N VAL A 34 21.36 2.86 -20.55
CA VAL A 34 20.83 1.51 -20.37
C VAL A 34 19.55 1.53 -19.55
N TRP A 35 18.69 0.56 -19.81
CA TRP A 35 17.47 0.30 -19.06
C TRP A 35 17.58 -1.06 -18.37
N VAL A 36 17.64 -1.04 -17.04
CA VAL A 36 17.69 -2.24 -16.21
C VAL A 36 16.29 -2.61 -15.75
N SER A 37 15.97 -3.91 -15.74
CA SER A 37 14.72 -4.44 -15.18
C SER A 37 14.94 -5.86 -14.65
N CYS A 38 14.19 -6.23 -13.63
CA CYS A 38 14.07 -7.63 -13.19
C CYS A 38 12.66 -8.14 -13.52
N ASN A 39 12.48 -9.47 -13.58
CA ASN A 39 11.14 -10.08 -13.71
C ASN A 39 10.21 -9.73 -12.54
N LYS A 40 10.79 -9.51 -11.34
CA LYS A 40 10.16 -8.91 -10.15
C LYS A 40 11.27 -8.38 -9.23
N TYR A 41 10.90 -7.72 -8.14
CA TYR A 41 11.88 -7.10 -7.24
C TYR A 41 11.84 -7.63 -5.80
N VAL A 42 10.84 -8.44 -5.45
CA VAL A 42 10.79 -9.18 -4.20
C VAL A 42 10.63 -10.66 -4.53
N PHE A 43 11.48 -11.48 -3.94
CA PHE A 43 11.61 -12.92 -4.20
C PHE A 43 11.45 -13.70 -2.90
N GLU A 44 10.85 -14.88 -2.98
CA GLU A 44 10.99 -15.89 -1.94
C GLU A 44 12.34 -16.59 -2.08
N LYS A 45 12.84 -17.09 -0.96
CA LYS A 45 14.12 -17.79 -0.93
C LYS A 45 14.11 -19.00 -1.86
N GLY A 46 15.09 -19.07 -2.76
CA GLY A 46 15.26 -20.13 -3.74
C GLY A 46 14.67 -19.80 -5.12
N GLU A 47 13.94 -18.70 -5.27
CA GLU A 47 13.48 -18.26 -6.59
C GLU A 47 14.64 -17.73 -7.46
N THR A 48 14.40 -17.65 -8.78
CA THR A 48 15.37 -17.14 -9.74
C THR A 48 14.98 -15.73 -10.21
N ALA A 49 15.88 -14.78 -10.03
CA ALA A 49 15.80 -13.46 -10.64
C ALA A 49 16.31 -13.51 -12.08
N LEU A 50 15.49 -13.04 -13.02
CA LEU A 50 15.89 -12.76 -14.39
C LEU A 50 16.19 -11.26 -14.50
N VAL A 51 17.47 -10.92 -14.53
CA VAL A 51 17.93 -9.54 -14.64
C VAL A 51 18.21 -9.24 -16.11
N LYS A 52 17.54 -8.21 -16.64
CA LYS A 52 17.64 -7.75 -18.02
C LYS A 52 18.23 -6.35 -18.07
N ILE A 53 19.11 -6.15 -19.04
CA ILE A 53 19.62 -4.83 -19.41
C ILE A 53 19.38 -4.64 -20.90
N SER A 54 18.54 -3.67 -21.23
CA SER A 54 18.45 -3.14 -22.60
C SER A 54 19.45 -2.00 -22.73
N GLY A 55 20.38 -2.08 -23.67
CA GLY A 55 21.34 -1.01 -23.92
C GLY A 55 21.18 -0.41 -25.31
N GLY A 56 21.80 0.76 -25.53
CA GLY A 56 22.10 1.21 -26.90
C GLY A 56 22.99 0.19 -27.64
N GLN A 57 23.08 0.32 -28.97
CA GLN A 57 23.79 -0.62 -29.86
C GLN A 57 25.28 -0.90 -29.48
N MET A 58 25.86 -0.05 -28.64
CA MET A 58 27.29 -0.04 -28.29
C MET A 58 27.65 -0.84 -27.02
N VAL A 59 26.70 -1.45 -26.29
CA VAL A 59 27.04 -2.29 -25.13
C VAL A 59 27.66 -3.61 -25.61
N LYS A 60 29.00 -3.66 -25.63
CA LYS A 60 29.80 -4.81 -26.10
C LYS A 60 29.93 -5.91 -25.05
N ASP A 61 30.12 -5.53 -23.80
CA ASP A 61 30.27 -6.43 -22.66
C ASP A 61 29.44 -5.94 -21.48
N CYS A 62 28.90 -6.90 -20.72
CA CYS A 62 28.10 -6.64 -19.53
C CYS A 62 28.32 -7.71 -18.47
N ILE A 63 28.57 -7.29 -17.23
CA ILE A 63 28.82 -8.17 -16.10
C ILE A 63 27.90 -7.75 -14.96
N LEU A 64 27.26 -8.74 -14.32
CA LEU A 64 26.49 -8.53 -13.11
C LEU A 64 27.31 -8.99 -11.90
N LYS A 65 27.30 -8.20 -10.83
CA LYS A 65 27.86 -8.54 -9.53
C LYS A 65 26.76 -8.62 -8.49
N LYS A 66 26.72 -9.73 -7.76
CA LYS A 66 25.90 -9.94 -6.55
C LYS A 66 26.89 -10.12 -5.41
N ASN A 67 26.98 -9.14 -4.50
CA ASN A 67 28.05 -9.09 -3.50
C ASN A 67 29.43 -9.21 -4.18
N ASP A 68 30.29 -10.11 -3.71
CA ASP A 68 31.62 -10.37 -4.29
C ASP A 68 31.59 -11.36 -5.47
N VAL A 69 30.41 -11.91 -5.81
CA VAL A 69 30.26 -12.90 -6.89
C VAL A 69 30.03 -12.20 -8.22
N THR A 70 30.85 -12.57 -9.20
CA THR A 70 30.73 -12.11 -10.59
C THR A 70 29.94 -13.12 -11.42
N ILE A 71 28.86 -12.65 -12.04
CA ILE A 71 27.93 -13.46 -12.85
C ILE A 71 27.97 -12.93 -14.29
N PRO A 72 28.41 -13.73 -15.26
CA PRO A 72 28.45 -13.30 -16.65
C PRO A 72 27.04 -13.12 -17.19
N MET A 73 26.79 -12.02 -17.90
CA MET A 73 25.52 -11.82 -18.59
C MET A 73 25.60 -12.37 -20.01
N LYS A 74 24.52 -12.99 -20.47
CA LYS A 74 24.40 -13.55 -21.83
C LYS A 74 23.67 -12.54 -22.72
N LYS A 75 24.26 -12.23 -23.87
CA LYS A 75 23.63 -11.38 -24.89
C LYS A 75 22.56 -12.16 -25.65
N GLN A 76 21.37 -11.60 -25.77
CA GLN A 76 20.30 -12.12 -26.63
C GLN A 76 19.64 -10.94 -27.36
N GLY A 77 19.82 -10.88 -28.69
CA GLY A 77 19.43 -9.72 -29.49
C GLY A 77 20.15 -8.44 -29.04
N THR A 78 19.37 -7.41 -28.72
CA THR A 78 19.87 -6.09 -28.26
C THR A 78 19.99 -5.98 -26.72
N ALA A 79 19.71 -7.05 -25.98
CA ALA A 79 19.70 -7.03 -24.52
C ALA A 79 20.63 -8.09 -23.92
N TRP A 80 20.97 -7.87 -22.64
CA TRP A 80 21.79 -8.75 -21.83
C TRP A 80 20.96 -9.32 -20.68
N TYR A 81 21.18 -10.59 -20.36
CA TYR A 81 20.41 -11.31 -19.37
C TYR A 81 21.32 -12.06 -18.39
N ALA A 82 20.93 -12.10 -17.13
CA ALA A 82 21.49 -13.00 -16.13
C ALA A 82 20.36 -13.65 -15.33
N GLU A 83 20.55 -14.92 -15.02
CA GLU A 83 19.71 -15.65 -14.08
C GLU A 83 20.48 -15.79 -12.78
N VAL A 84 19.84 -15.44 -11.67
CA VAL A 84 20.47 -15.41 -10.36
C VAL A 84 19.54 -16.06 -9.34
N VAL A 85 20.03 -17.10 -8.65
CA VAL A 85 19.28 -17.72 -7.55
C VAL A 85 19.28 -16.79 -6.33
N MET A 86 18.11 -16.62 -5.73
CA MET A 86 17.83 -15.72 -4.62
C MET A 86 17.82 -16.50 -3.30
N ASP A 87 19.00 -16.88 -2.82
CA ASP A 87 19.24 -17.85 -1.74
C ASP A 87 19.46 -17.25 -0.35
N GLN A 88 19.77 -15.96 -0.26
CA GLN A 88 20.05 -15.25 0.98
C GLN A 88 18.94 -14.23 1.28
N LEU A 89 18.34 -14.32 2.46
CA LEU A 89 17.34 -13.35 2.94
C LEU A 89 17.92 -11.94 3.05
N GLY A 90 17.05 -10.95 2.86
CA GLY A 90 17.39 -9.53 2.95
C GLY A 90 17.65 -8.89 1.58
N GLU A 91 18.21 -7.68 1.62
CA GLU A 91 18.45 -6.89 0.42
C GLU A 91 19.51 -7.55 -0.47
N VAL A 92 19.23 -7.58 -1.77
CA VAL A 92 20.15 -8.05 -2.80
C VAL A 92 20.34 -6.93 -3.82
N ARG A 93 21.55 -6.40 -3.86
CA ARG A 93 21.96 -5.41 -4.85
C ARG A 93 22.67 -6.10 -6.02
N PHE A 94 22.16 -5.87 -7.22
CA PHE A 94 22.83 -6.25 -8.46
C PHE A 94 23.58 -5.05 -9.01
N ASP A 95 24.90 -5.05 -8.88
CA ASP A 95 25.77 -4.06 -9.49
C ASP A 95 26.11 -4.49 -10.91
N ILE A 96 25.81 -3.65 -11.89
CA ILE A 96 25.92 -3.98 -13.30
C ILE A 96 27.02 -3.12 -13.91
N LEU A 97 28.07 -3.76 -14.43
CA LEU A 97 29.20 -3.12 -15.08
C LEU A 97 29.08 -3.31 -16.59
N TYR A 98 29.20 -2.23 -17.36
CA TYR A 98 29.04 -2.26 -18.81
C TYR A 98 29.90 -1.20 -19.50
N GLY A 99 30.31 -1.49 -20.73
CA GLY A 99 31.14 -0.58 -21.53
C GLY A 99 32.45 -0.18 -20.83
N ALA A 100 33.01 0.98 -21.20
CA ALA A 100 34.25 1.50 -20.63
C ALA A 100 34.01 2.10 -19.23
N GLY A 101 33.87 1.24 -18.22
CA GLY A 101 33.82 1.65 -16.81
C GLY A 101 32.49 2.22 -16.32
N LYS A 102 31.38 2.07 -17.08
CA LYS A 102 30.05 2.50 -16.62
C LYS A 102 29.48 1.47 -15.64
N LYS A 103 28.75 1.96 -14.64
CA LYS A 103 28.09 1.15 -13.61
C LYS A 103 26.66 1.62 -13.39
N THR A 104 25.73 0.67 -13.25
CA THR A 104 24.36 0.90 -12.80
C THR A 104 23.96 -0.20 -11.81
N HIS A 105 22.72 -0.22 -11.31
CA HIS A 105 22.27 -1.27 -10.41
C HIS A 105 20.76 -1.52 -10.44
N ALA A 106 20.36 -2.66 -9.87
CA ALA A 106 19.01 -2.97 -9.43
C ALA A 106 19.01 -3.40 -7.95
N ASN A 107 17.94 -3.09 -7.23
CA ASN A 107 17.76 -3.51 -5.83
C ASN A 107 16.59 -4.48 -5.73
N CYS A 108 16.85 -5.67 -5.22
CA CYS A 108 15.86 -6.71 -4.96
C CYS A 108 15.81 -7.03 -3.47
N LEU A 109 14.75 -7.67 -3.02
CA LEU A 109 14.59 -8.20 -1.67
C LEU A 109 14.33 -9.70 -1.74
N VAL A 110 14.91 -10.46 -0.82
CA VAL A 110 14.59 -11.86 -0.60
C VAL A 110 13.94 -12.04 0.76
N ILE A 111 12.73 -12.58 0.77
CA ILE A 111 11.99 -12.97 1.98
C ILE A 111 11.96 -14.50 2.07
N SER A 112 11.64 -15.03 3.25
CA SER A 112 11.59 -16.47 3.49
C SER A 112 10.48 -17.12 2.65
N ASN A 113 9.24 -16.72 2.92
CA ASN A 113 8.04 -17.12 2.24
C ASN A 113 6.94 -16.08 2.54
N VAL A 114 6.11 -15.74 1.56
CA VAL A 114 5.05 -14.74 1.71
C VAL A 114 4.01 -15.18 2.75
N ASN A 115 3.56 -16.43 2.70
CA ASN A 115 2.53 -16.92 3.62
C ASN A 115 3.05 -16.95 5.06
N ASP A 116 4.30 -17.37 5.26
CA ASP A 116 4.95 -17.32 6.56
C ASP A 116 5.13 -15.87 7.05
N LEU A 117 5.49 -14.93 6.17
CA LEU A 117 5.61 -13.52 6.52
C LEU A 117 4.28 -12.93 7.00
N ILE A 118 3.19 -13.20 6.27
CA ILE A 118 1.83 -12.76 6.64
C ILE A 118 1.40 -13.41 7.96
N LYS A 119 1.63 -14.72 8.10
CA LYS A 119 1.31 -15.46 9.34
C LYS A 119 2.03 -14.87 10.54
N LYS A 120 3.34 -14.69 10.46
CA LYS A 120 4.15 -14.09 11.52
C LYS A 120 3.67 -12.69 11.87
N ARG A 121 3.30 -11.88 10.87
CA ARG A 121 2.75 -10.53 11.11
C ARG A 121 1.44 -10.58 11.89
N VAL A 122 0.52 -11.46 11.50
CA VAL A 122 -0.77 -11.66 12.19
C VAL A 122 -0.55 -12.14 13.62
N GLU A 123 0.31 -13.13 13.83
CA GLU A 123 0.67 -13.64 15.15
C GLU A 123 1.28 -12.54 16.02
N PHE A 124 2.15 -11.71 15.44
CA PHE A 124 2.77 -10.58 16.14
C PHE A 124 1.73 -9.53 16.58
N ILE A 125 0.76 -9.19 15.72
CA ILE A 125 -0.30 -8.24 16.07
C ILE A 125 -1.11 -8.76 17.27
N VAL A 126 -1.56 -10.01 17.23
CA VAL A 126 -2.33 -10.62 18.32
C VAL A 126 -1.52 -10.68 19.61
N ALA A 127 -0.24 -11.08 19.53
CA ALA A 127 0.60 -11.28 20.69
C ALA A 127 1.10 -9.98 21.32
N ASN A 128 1.45 -8.97 20.50
CA ASN A 128 2.25 -7.81 20.93
C ASN A 128 1.57 -6.46 20.69
N GLN A 129 0.61 -6.36 19.76
CA GLN A 129 -0.04 -5.08 19.43
C GLN A 129 -1.48 -4.98 19.90
N GLN A 130 -2.08 -6.05 20.41
CA GLN A 130 -3.37 -5.96 21.10
C GLN A 130 -3.17 -5.55 22.57
N MET A 131 -3.80 -4.45 22.97
CA MET A 131 -3.70 -3.90 24.32
C MET A 131 -4.27 -4.86 25.36
N LYS A 132 -3.40 -5.36 26.26
CA LYS A 132 -3.76 -6.31 27.33
C LYS A 132 -4.11 -5.63 28.66
N SER A 133 -3.80 -4.33 28.80
CA SER A 133 -4.00 -3.61 30.07
C SER A 133 -5.49 -3.48 30.42
N SER A 134 -5.79 -3.25 31.70
CA SER A 134 -7.16 -3.07 32.19
C SER A 134 -7.73 -1.66 31.97
N ASN A 135 -7.09 -0.82 31.14
CA ASN A 135 -7.56 0.54 30.89
C ASN A 135 -8.66 0.56 29.79
N THR A 136 -9.17 1.76 29.49
CA THR A 136 -10.24 1.97 28.51
C THR A 136 -9.90 1.54 27.07
N ARG A 137 -8.61 1.39 26.75
CA ARG A 137 -8.09 0.94 25.46
C ARG A 137 -7.86 -0.56 25.37
N ARG A 138 -8.25 -1.33 26.40
CA ARG A 138 -8.17 -2.80 26.39
C ARG A 138 -8.75 -3.34 25.08
N ASP A 139 -8.06 -4.32 24.52
CA ASP A 139 -8.38 -5.03 23.27
C ASP A 139 -8.19 -4.25 21.96
N ALA A 140 -7.80 -2.97 22.02
CA ALA A 140 -7.41 -2.20 20.84
C ALA A 140 -6.14 -2.77 20.20
N TYR A 141 -6.06 -2.79 18.87
CA TYR A 141 -4.79 -2.93 18.17
C TYR A 141 -4.11 -1.56 18.08
N MET A 142 -2.88 -1.46 18.55
CA MET A 142 -2.20 -0.18 18.78
C MET A 142 -0.87 -0.07 18.06
N VAL A 143 -0.39 1.17 17.91
CA VAL A 143 0.97 1.48 17.48
C VAL A 143 1.99 0.78 18.36
N TYR A 144 3.07 0.28 17.76
CA TYR A 144 4.12 -0.47 18.45
C TYR A 144 5.50 0.12 18.16
N ASP A 145 6.28 0.32 19.22
CA ASP A 145 7.65 0.81 19.15
C ASP A 145 8.61 -0.37 19.03
N ASN A 146 9.12 -0.63 17.81
CA ASN A 146 10.00 -1.77 17.56
C ASN A 146 11.37 -1.66 18.24
N GLU A 147 11.81 -0.45 18.61
CA GLU A 147 13.07 -0.24 19.33
C GLU A 147 12.93 -0.54 20.81
N LYS A 148 11.76 -0.21 21.39
CA LYS A 148 11.46 -0.47 22.80
C LYS A 148 10.82 -1.83 23.05
N ASN A 149 10.32 -2.48 22.00
CA ASN A 149 9.54 -3.72 22.07
C ASN A 149 8.28 -3.58 22.95
N GLU A 150 7.56 -2.47 22.81
CA GLU A 150 6.34 -2.19 23.58
C GLU A 150 5.29 -1.46 22.75
N ILE A 151 4.03 -1.55 23.17
CA ILE A 151 2.95 -0.74 22.62
C ILE A 151 3.23 0.73 22.92
N TYR A 152 3.16 1.60 21.91
CA TYR A 152 3.22 3.04 22.10
C TYR A 152 1.92 3.55 22.70
N LEU A 153 1.98 4.08 23.93
CA LEU A 153 0.80 4.49 24.68
C LEU A 153 0.29 5.89 24.35
N ASN A 154 0.91 6.59 23.39
CA ASN A 154 0.61 7.99 23.05
C ASN A 154 0.62 8.93 24.26
N ASN A 155 1.59 8.73 25.15
CA ASN A 155 1.75 9.44 26.43
C ASN A 155 3.05 10.27 26.50
N THR A 156 3.71 10.47 25.37
CA THR A 156 4.89 11.32 25.24
C THR A 156 4.61 12.40 24.20
N HIS A 157 5.35 13.51 24.27
CA HIS A 157 5.32 14.51 23.22
C HIS A 157 5.65 13.88 21.86
N ASN A 158 4.89 14.26 20.84
CA ASN A 158 5.06 13.87 19.44
C ASN A 158 4.38 14.93 18.55
N CYS A 159 4.70 14.93 17.26
CA CYS A 159 4.28 15.98 16.32
C CYS A 159 2.77 15.98 16.03
N ASN A 160 2.09 14.84 16.15
CA ASN A 160 0.65 14.74 15.96
C ASN A 160 0.04 13.52 16.69
N PRO A 161 -0.48 13.69 17.92
CA PRO A 161 -0.96 12.56 18.72
C PRO A 161 -2.10 11.76 18.09
N VAL A 162 -2.98 12.39 17.30
CA VAL A 162 -4.14 11.72 16.69
C VAL A 162 -3.76 10.71 15.61
N ASP A 163 -2.58 10.82 15.02
CA ASP A 163 -2.08 9.86 14.01
C ASP A 163 -1.31 8.69 14.65
N ARG A 164 -1.29 8.64 15.99
CA ARG A 164 -0.64 7.59 16.80
C ARG A 164 -1.56 7.05 17.90
N ASP A 165 -2.87 7.27 17.76
CA ASP A 165 -3.89 6.81 18.72
C ASP A 165 -4.38 5.37 18.45
N GLU A 166 -5.32 4.91 19.26
CA GLU A 166 -5.87 3.54 19.25
C GLU A 166 -6.95 3.26 18.18
N GLY A 167 -7.15 4.14 17.20
CA GLY A 167 -8.17 4.01 16.16
C GLY A 167 -7.69 4.47 14.79
N ALA A 168 -8.59 5.06 14.00
CA ALA A 168 -8.29 5.52 12.63
C ALA A 168 -7.60 4.43 11.78
N GLU A 169 -6.42 4.68 11.23
CA GLU A 169 -5.71 3.76 10.33
C GLU A 169 -5.38 2.42 10.99
N ARG A 170 -5.23 2.36 12.34
CA ARG A 170 -4.95 1.11 13.09
C ARG A 170 -6.05 0.06 12.90
N VAL A 171 -7.24 0.44 12.44
CA VAL A 171 -8.31 -0.49 12.05
C VAL A 171 -7.86 -1.46 10.96
N GLY A 172 -6.86 -1.10 10.14
CA GLY A 172 -6.24 -1.98 9.15
C GLY A 172 -5.71 -3.29 9.73
N MET A 173 -5.21 -3.29 10.98
CA MET A 173 -4.81 -4.52 11.67
C MET A 173 -6.00 -5.47 11.86
N GLY A 174 -7.16 -4.95 12.27
CA GLY A 174 -8.37 -5.76 12.43
C GLY A 174 -8.86 -6.32 11.09
N VAL A 175 -8.84 -5.50 10.03
CA VAL A 175 -9.23 -5.94 8.68
C VAL A 175 -8.28 -7.02 8.16
N LEU A 176 -6.96 -6.85 8.34
CA LEU A 176 -5.95 -7.85 7.96
C LEU A 176 -6.23 -9.19 8.66
N LEU A 177 -6.40 -9.17 9.98
CA LEU A 177 -6.66 -10.38 10.76
C LEU A 177 -7.95 -11.08 10.32
N ALA A 178 -9.00 -10.33 9.99
CA ALA A 178 -10.26 -10.90 9.51
C ALA A 178 -10.13 -11.51 8.11
N LYS A 179 -9.36 -10.90 7.20
CA LYS A 179 -9.05 -11.49 5.88
C LYS A 179 -8.16 -12.73 5.99
N TYR A 180 -7.15 -12.67 6.85
CA TYR A 180 -6.31 -13.84 7.16
C TYR A 180 -7.14 -15.00 7.71
N TYR A 181 -8.06 -14.74 8.64
CA TYR A 181 -8.91 -15.77 9.23
C TYR A 181 -9.82 -16.46 8.19
N GLN A 182 -10.28 -15.75 7.16
CA GLN A 182 -11.06 -16.35 6.06
C GLN A 182 -10.27 -17.42 5.30
N LEU A 183 -8.94 -17.26 5.18
CA LEU A 183 -8.04 -18.24 4.56
C LEU A 183 -7.54 -19.29 5.55
N HIS A 184 -7.36 -18.89 6.80
CA HIS A 184 -6.74 -19.68 7.85
C HIS A 184 -7.57 -19.57 9.14
N PRO A 185 -8.64 -20.38 9.27
CA PRO A 185 -9.46 -20.35 10.47
C PRO A 185 -8.68 -20.79 11.71
N VAL A 186 -8.28 -19.83 12.54
CA VAL A 186 -7.49 -20.03 13.76
C VAL A 186 -8.22 -19.40 14.96
N ALA A 187 -8.43 -20.20 16.02
CA ALA A 187 -9.29 -19.83 17.15
C ALA A 187 -8.79 -18.58 17.90
N GLU A 188 -7.48 -18.46 18.08
CA GLU A 188 -6.81 -17.36 18.74
C GLU A 188 -7.06 -16.03 18.00
N VAL A 189 -6.98 -16.05 16.67
CA VAL A 189 -7.24 -14.89 15.82
C VAL A 189 -8.71 -14.48 15.91
N LYS A 190 -9.65 -15.44 15.86
CA LYS A 190 -11.08 -15.14 16.03
C LYS A 190 -11.40 -14.54 17.39
N ALA A 191 -10.84 -15.10 18.46
CA ALA A 191 -11.03 -14.57 19.81
C ALA A 191 -10.47 -13.14 19.93
N SER A 192 -9.31 -12.87 19.33
CA SER A 192 -8.71 -11.54 19.25
C SER A 192 -9.61 -10.53 18.53
N LEU A 193 -10.15 -10.93 17.37
CA LEU A 193 -11.06 -10.12 16.55
C LEU A 193 -12.38 -9.78 17.25
N LEU A 194 -12.99 -10.74 17.94
CA LEU A 194 -14.23 -10.50 18.69
C LEU A 194 -14.04 -9.45 19.80
N ARG A 195 -12.90 -9.50 20.50
CA ARG A 195 -12.56 -8.48 21.50
C ARG A 195 -12.34 -7.11 20.86
N TYR A 196 -11.62 -7.05 19.75
CA TYR A 196 -11.39 -5.80 19.02
C TYR A 196 -12.70 -5.19 18.47
N ALA A 197 -13.62 -6.00 17.97
CA ALA A 197 -14.92 -5.54 17.51
C ALA A 197 -15.75 -4.92 18.62
N SER A 198 -15.73 -5.53 19.82
CA SER A 198 -16.33 -4.96 21.02
C SER A 198 -15.68 -3.63 21.42
N PHE A 199 -14.34 -3.55 21.36
CA PHE A 199 -13.61 -2.30 21.61
C PHE A 199 -14.06 -1.18 20.66
N LEU A 200 -14.06 -1.40 19.35
CA LEU A 200 -14.48 -0.41 18.36
C LEU A 200 -15.90 0.08 18.63
N ARG A 201 -16.85 -0.85 18.78
CA ARG A 201 -18.25 -0.49 18.97
C ARG A 201 -18.49 0.26 20.27
N ASN A 202 -17.86 -0.14 21.37
CA ASN A 202 -18.17 0.36 22.70
C ASN A 202 -17.29 1.52 23.16
N ARG A 203 -16.14 1.75 22.51
CA ARG A 203 -15.17 2.78 22.90
C ARG A 203 -14.94 3.84 21.84
N LEU A 204 -14.94 3.46 20.56
CA LEU A 204 -14.68 4.38 19.45
C LEU A 204 -15.94 4.82 18.69
N GLN A 205 -17.12 4.34 19.10
CA GLN A 205 -18.39 4.80 18.55
C GLN A 205 -19.39 5.18 19.64
N ASP A 206 -20.19 6.20 19.39
CA ASP A 206 -21.34 6.53 20.24
C ASP A 206 -22.59 5.68 19.85
N ALA A 207 -23.74 5.99 20.44
CA ALA A 207 -24.99 5.31 20.14
C ALA A 207 -25.46 5.49 18.68
N ASP A 208 -25.13 6.64 18.07
CA ASP A 208 -25.50 7.05 16.71
C ASP A 208 -24.41 6.75 15.67
N TYR A 209 -23.44 5.90 16.03
CA TYR A 209 -22.33 5.47 15.19
C TYR A 209 -21.38 6.60 14.76
N LYS A 210 -21.40 7.74 15.44
CA LYS A 210 -20.34 8.73 15.29
C LYS A 210 -19.03 8.07 15.69
N THR A 211 -18.05 8.14 14.79
CA THR A 211 -16.82 7.35 14.88
C THR A 211 -15.63 8.24 15.23
N PHE A 212 -14.96 7.90 16.32
CA PHE A 212 -13.78 8.56 16.85
C PHE A 212 -12.54 7.68 16.62
N SER A 213 -11.35 8.24 16.87
CA SER A 213 -10.08 7.49 16.82
C SER A 213 -9.48 7.24 18.20
N SER A 214 -9.95 7.92 19.25
CA SER A 214 -9.50 7.75 20.62
C SER A 214 -10.66 7.54 21.58
N VAL A 215 -10.41 6.82 22.69
CA VAL A 215 -11.42 6.46 23.69
C VAL A 215 -11.96 7.63 24.49
N ASP A 216 -11.30 8.78 24.47
CA ASP A 216 -11.80 10.00 25.10
C ASP A 216 -12.90 10.68 24.28
N GLN A 217 -13.05 10.30 23.00
CA GLN A 217 -14.04 10.84 22.06
C GLN A 217 -13.98 12.37 21.89
N LYS A 218 -12.78 12.96 22.08
CA LYS A 218 -12.55 14.41 21.96
C LYS A 218 -11.80 14.79 20.68
N GLY A 219 -11.23 13.80 19.98
CA GLY A 219 -10.51 14.01 18.74
C GLY A 219 -11.38 14.48 17.57
N ARG A 220 -10.73 14.70 16.43
CA ARG A 220 -11.39 15.13 15.18
C ARG A 220 -12.44 14.11 14.72
N ASN A 221 -13.57 14.61 14.26
CA ASN A 221 -14.55 13.81 13.55
C ASN A 221 -14.12 13.69 12.08
N ARG A 222 -13.56 12.53 11.68
CA ARG A 222 -12.90 12.33 10.38
C ARG A 222 -13.60 11.25 9.58
N ALA A 223 -14.08 11.59 8.38
CA ALA A 223 -14.83 10.69 7.50
C ALA A 223 -14.09 9.39 7.15
N TYR A 224 -12.76 9.44 6.95
CA TYR A 224 -11.93 8.26 6.69
C TYR A 224 -12.12 7.16 7.75
N ASN A 225 -12.24 7.53 9.03
CA ASN A 225 -12.34 6.57 10.13
C ASN A 225 -13.59 5.67 10.01
N TYR A 226 -14.70 6.24 9.54
CA TYR A 226 -15.97 5.51 9.40
C TYR A 226 -15.86 4.40 8.36
N VAL A 227 -15.14 4.68 7.26
CA VAL A 227 -14.97 3.75 6.14
C VAL A 227 -14.22 2.50 6.58
N TRP A 228 -13.14 2.67 7.34
CA TRP A 228 -12.34 1.55 7.83
C TRP A 228 -13.07 0.74 8.90
N VAL A 229 -13.78 1.40 9.81
CA VAL A 229 -14.61 0.72 10.82
C VAL A 229 -15.75 -0.06 10.15
N ALA A 230 -16.38 0.50 9.11
CA ALA A 230 -17.41 -0.20 8.34
C ALA A 230 -16.86 -1.42 7.60
N ASP A 231 -15.70 -1.31 6.93
CA ASP A 231 -15.00 -2.44 6.29
C ASP A 231 -14.81 -3.56 7.31
N PHE A 232 -14.21 -3.24 8.46
CA PHE A 232 -13.97 -4.20 9.53
C PHE A 232 -15.26 -4.93 9.97
N TYR A 233 -16.36 -4.21 10.19
CA TYR A 233 -17.62 -4.87 10.54
C TYR A 233 -18.16 -5.78 9.44
N PHE A 234 -18.06 -5.40 8.17
CA PHE A 234 -18.45 -6.30 7.07
C PHE A 234 -17.55 -7.54 7.00
N GLN A 235 -16.25 -7.43 7.29
CA GLN A 235 -15.38 -8.61 7.45
C GLN A 235 -15.79 -9.49 8.63
N MET A 236 -16.16 -8.88 9.76
CA MET A 236 -16.65 -9.61 10.94
C MET A 236 -17.91 -10.42 10.62
N TYR A 237 -18.82 -9.91 9.79
CA TYR A 237 -19.95 -10.70 9.28
C TYR A 237 -19.47 -11.96 8.56
N LYS A 238 -18.52 -11.85 7.63
CA LYS A 238 -18.04 -13.01 6.85
C LYS A 238 -17.49 -14.14 7.71
N ILE A 239 -16.88 -13.84 8.87
CA ILE A 239 -16.21 -14.84 9.72
C ILE A 239 -17.06 -15.32 10.91
N THR A 240 -18.18 -14.65 11.18
CA THR A 240 -19.09 -14.99 12.30
C THR A 240 -20.49 -15.37 11.84
N ASN A 241 -20.90 -14.94 10.65
CA ASN A 241 -22.28 -14.97 10.14
C ASN A 241 -23.28 -14.23 11.05
N ASP A 242 -22.82 -13.34 11.91
CA ASP A 242 -23.68 -12.55 12.79
C ASP A 242 -24.15 -11.28 12.08
N LYS A 243 -25.45 -11.24 11.75
CA LYS A 243 -26.13 -10.12 11.06
C LYS A 243 -25.94 -8.77 11.78
N GLN A 244 -25.66 -8.78 13.09
CA GLN A 244 -25.40 -7.56 13.83
C GLN A 244 -24.16 -6.81 13.30
N TYR A 245 -23.13 -7.51 12.82
CA TYR A 245 -21.98 -6.86 12.21
C TYR A 245 -22.31 -6.21 10.85
N ALA A 246 -23.14 -6.85 10.03
CA ALA A 246 -23.63 -6.23 8.79
C ALA A 246 -24.39 -4.93 9.08
N LYS A 247 -25.24 -4.94 10.12
CA LYS A 247 -25.93 -3.75 10.61
C LYS A 247 -24.98 -2.67 11.11
N HIS A 248 -23.94 -3.03 11.89
CA HIS A 248 -22.95 -2.08 12.36
C HIS A 248 -22.17 -1.41 11.21
N GLY A 249 -21.78 -2.17 10.19
CA GLY A 249 -21.14 -1.63 8.99
C GLY A 249 -22.03 -0.63 8.25
N TYR A 250 -23.29 -1.02 7.98
CA TYR A 250 -24.27 -0.14 7.33
C TYR A 250 -24.53 1.14 8.14
N MET A 251 -24.81 1.02 9.45
CA MET A 251 -25.11 2.18 10.28
C MET A 251 -23.92 3.14 10.41
N THR A 252 -22.69 2.61 10.41
CA THR A 252 -21.46 3.42 10.40
C THR A 252 -21.39 4.26 9.12
N LEU A 253 -21.65 3.68 7.95
CA LEU A 253 -21.65 4.42 6.69
C LEU A 253 -22.81 5.42 6.59
N ARG A 254 -24.00 5.08 7.08
CA ARG A 254 -25.13 6.02 7.16
C ARG A 254 -24.80 7.22 8.05
N SER A 255 -24.13 7.00 9.18
CA SER A 255 -23.64 8.06 10.05
C SER A 255 -22.61 8.94 9.34
N MET A 256 -21.71 8.36 8.54
CA MET A 256 -20.77 9.10 7.71
C MET A 256 -21.49 9.97 6.67
N PHE A 257 -22.38 9.40 5.86
CA PHE A 257 -23.11 10.17 4.83
C PHE A 257 -23.97 11.29 5.43
N LYS A 258 -24.59 11.06 6.59
CA LYS A 258 -25.36 12.11 7.29
C LYS A 258 -24.48 13.29 7.70
N GLN A 259 -23.22 13.06 8.04
CA GLN A 259 -22.31 14.08 8.58
C GLN A 259 -21.44 14.75 7.52
N PHE A 260 -21.04 14.02 6.48
CA PHE A 260 -20.07 14.46 5.47
C PHE A 260 -20.64 14.56 4.06
N GLY A 261 -21.89 14.13 3.85
CA GLY A 261 -22.53 14.08 2.54
C GLY A 261 -21.88 13.06 1.60
N HIS A 262 -22.17 13.18 0.30
CA HIS A 262 -21.75 12.22 -0.73
C HIS A 262 -20.55 12.71 -1.57
N GLY A 263 -19.97 13.87 -1.24
CA GLY A 263 -18.87 14.48 -2.00
C GLY A 263 -17.46 14.18 -1.47
N PHE A 264 -17.34 13.42 -0.38
CA PHE A 264 -16.06 13.17 0.28
C PHE A 264 -15.30 12.00 -0.34
N TYR A 265 -14.02 12.22 -0.67
CA TYR A 265 -13.12 11.23 -1.26
C TYR A 265 -12.40 10.41 -0.17
N ALA A 266 -13.10 9.42 0.40
CA ALA A 266 -12.52 8.54 1.41
C ALA A 266 -11.71 7.38 0.80
N ILE A 267 -10.61 7.02 1.48
CA ILE A 267 -9.77 5.87 1.14
C ILE A 267 -10.52 4.58 1.49
N GLY A 268 -10.76 3.73 0.48
CA GLY A 268 -11.23 2.37 0.69
C GLY A 268 -12.70 2.22 1.06
N ILE A 269 -13.61 3.06 0.54
CA ILE A 269 -15.06 2.88 0.76
C ILE A 269 -15.46 1.45 0.33
N PRO A 270 -16.04 0.62 1.23
CA PRO A 270 -16.27 -0.80 0.98
C PRO A 270 -17.57 -1.00 0.17
N VAL A 271 -17.59 -0.54 -1.09
CA VAL A 271 -18.79 -0.59 -1.95
C VAL A 271 -19.24 -2.02 -2.18
N ARG A 272 -18.39 -2.83 -2.82
CA ARG A 272 -18.70 -4.22 -3.14
C ARG A 272 -18.82 -5.08 -1.89
N LEU A 273 -17.90 -4.92 -0.94
CA LEU A 273 -17.94 -5.63 0.34
C LEU A 273 -19.24 -5.36 1.09
N GLY A 274 -19.62 -4.09 1.26
CA GLY A 274 -20.82 -3.69 2.01
C GLY A 274 -22.11 -4.16 1.35
N LEU A 275 -22.26 -3.93 0.04
CA LEU A 275 -23.47 -4.35 -0.70
C LEU A 275 -23.63 -5.87 -0.70
N GLN A 276 -22.57 -6.63 -0.99
CA GLN A 276 -22.65 -8.09 -0.96
C GLN A 276 -22.90 -8.63 0.46
N THR A 277 -22.36 -7.97 1.49
CA THR A 277 -22.62 -8.35 2.88
C THR A 277 -24.09 -8.15 3.25
N LEU A 278 -24.67 -6.98 2.93
CA LEU A 278 -26.08 -6.72 3.20
C LEU A 278 -27.01 -7.66 2.44
N LYS A 279 -26.67 -7.95 1.17
CA LYS A 279 -27.40 -8.94 0.37
C LYS A 279 -27.36 -10.33 1.03
N ASN A 280 -26.18 -10.79 1.44
CA ASN A 280 -25.99 -12.09 2.09
C ASN A 280 -26.64 -12.17 3.48
N ALA A 281 -26.83 -11.03 4.15
CA ALA A 281 -27.50 -10.93 5.44
C ALA A 281 -29.03 -10.78 5.32
N ASP A 282 -29.59 -10.84 4.12
CA ASP A 282 -31.00 -10.60 3.79
C ASP A 282 -31.50 -9.18 4.18
N MET A 283 -30.61 -8.19 4.19
CA MET A 283 -30.91 -6.80 4.57
C MET A 283 -31.24 -5.96 3.33
N GLN A 284 -32.31 -6.33 2.61
CA GLN A 284 -32.64 -5.76 1.28
C GLN A 284 -32.93 -4.26 1.31
N ARG A 285 -33.57 -3.77 2.39
CA ARG A 285 -33.86 -2.34 2.52
C ARG A 285 -32.56 -1.55 2.68
N GLU A 286 -31.69 -1.98 3.59
CA GLU A 286 -30.40 -1.37 3.86
C GLU A 286 -29.47 -1.45 2.64
N TYR A 287 -29.51 -2.57 1.90
CA TYR A 287 -28.84 -2.73 0.61
C TYR A 287 -29.27 -1.61 -0.35
N GLN A 288 -30.57 -1.44 -0.59
CA GLN A 288 -31.10 -0.48 -1.56
C GLN A 288 -30.78 0.96 -1.16
N GLU A 289 -30.89 1.28 0.13
CA GLU A 289 -30.56 2.60 0.65
C GLU A 289 -29.07 2.92 0.49
N LEU A 290 -28.18 1.97 0.82
CA LEU A 290 -26.75 2.16 0.70
C LEU A 290 -26.28 2.19 -0.76
N GLU A 291 -26.88 1.39 -1.64
CA GLU A 291 -26.64 1.45 -3.09
C GLU A 291 -26.98 2.84 -3.65
N ASN A 292 -28.08 3.44 -3.21
CA ASN A 292 -28.45 4.81 -3.61
C ASN A 292 -27.44 5.85 -3.12
N ASP A 293 -26.93 5.73 -1.89
CA ASP A 293 -25.86 6.59 -1.39
C ASP A 293 -24.61 6.46 -2.27
N TYR A 294 -24.21 5.23 -2.60
CA TYR A 294 -23.04 5.00 -3.45
C TYR A 294 -23.23 5.52 -4.88
N ILE A 295 -24.44 5.44 -5.44
CA ILE A 295 -24.77 6.06 -6.72
C ILE A 295 -24.58 7.59 -6.65
N ALA A 296 -25.04 8.24 -5.57
CA ALA A 296 -24.87 9.68 -5.40
C ALA A 296 -23.39 10.09 -5.28
N VAL A 297 -22.58 9.28 -4.58
CA VAL A 297 -21.11 9.48 -4.54
C VAL A 297 -20.50 9.31 -5.92
N GLY A 298 -20.84 8.23 -6.64
CA GLY A 298 -20.32 7.95 -7.98
C GLY A 298 -20.64 9.06 -8.97
N ASP A 299 -21.88 9.55 -8.96
CA ASP A 299 -22.31 10.67 -9.79
C ASP A 299 -21.59 11.98 -9.45
N THR A 300 -21.29 12.19 -8.16
CA THR A 300 -20.46 13.32 -7.74
C THR A 300 -19.03 13.20 -8.26
N PHE A 301 -18.42 12.01 -8.18
CA PHE A 301 -17.07 11.78 -8.69
C PHE A 301 -16.99 11.96 -10.22
N LEU A 302 -18.00 11.49 -10.96
CA LEU A 302 -18.11 11.71 -12.41
C LEU A 302 -18.25 13.20 -12.75
N LYS A 303 -19.07 13.94 -12.00
CA LYS A 303 -19.26 15.39 -12.19
C LYS A 303 -17.95 16.15 -11.98
N ASN A 304 -17.15 15.78 -10.98
CA ASN A 304 -15.88 16.42 -10.71
C ASN A 304 -14.81 16.05 -11.76
N GLY A 305 -14.81 14.80 -12.24
CA GLY A 305 -13.82 14.31 -13.18
C GLY A 305 -12.41 14.37 -12.58
N LEU A 306 -11.51 15.11 -13.23
CA LEU A 306 -10.14 15.35 -12.75
C LEU A 306 -10.02 16.56 -11.81
N ASN A 307 -11.11 17.28 -11.56
CA ASN A 307 -11.14 18.43 -10.66
C ASN A 307 -11.42 17.98 -9.22
N TYR A 308 -10.50 17.20 -8.65
CA TYR A 308 -10.65 16.67 -7.30
C TYR A 308 -10.74 17.81 -6.28
N PRO A 309 -11.78 17.83 -5.42
CA PRO A 309 -11.84 18.79 -4.33
C PRO A 309 -10.71 18.51 -3.34
N ALA A 310 -10.10 19.58 -2.83
CA ALA A 310 -9.12 19.47 -1.75
C ALA A 310 -9.76 18.83 -0.51
N SER A 311 -9.00 18.00 0.19
CA SER A 311 -9.39 17.42 1.48
C SER A 311 -8.31 17.70 2.54
N GLU A 312 -7.69 16.68 3.12
CA GLU A 312 -6.56 16.83 4.04
C GLU A 312 -5.30 17.31 3.32
N VAL A 313 -5.17 16.96 2.03
CA VAL A 313 -4.19 17.54 1.11
C VAL A 313 -4.87 17.98 -0.19
N ASN A 314 -4.18 18.83 -0.96
CA ASN A 314 -4.75 19.42 -2.16
C ASN A 314 -4.90 18.40 -3.31
N TYR A 315 -3.88 17.58 -3.53
CA TYR A 315 -3.86 16.59 -4.61
C TYR A 315 -2.77 15.55 -4.35
N GLU A 316 -3.15 14.27 -4.30
CA GLU A 316 -2.22 13.17 -4.08
C GLU A 316 -2.75 11.85 -4.65
N GLN A 317 -1.90 10.82 -4.68
CA GLN A 317 -2.30 9.48 -5.10
C GLN A 317 -3.43 8.90 -4.25
N ALA A 318 -3.50 9.16 -2.94
CA ALA A 318 -4.57 8.66 -2.08
C ALA A 318 -5.89 9.46 -2.19
N ILE A 319 -6.02 10.35 -3.18
CA ILE A 319 -7.29 10.93 -3.63
C ILE A 319 -7.72 10.28 -4.95
N VAL A 320 -6.78 10.18 -5.90
CA VAL A 320 -7.04 9.61 -7.24
C VAL A 320 -7.33 8.10 -7.16
N ALA A 321 -6.51 7.34 -6.44
CA ALA A 321 -6.66 5.88 -6.38
C ALA A 321 -8.00 5.47 -5.74
N PRO A 322 -8.46 6.04 -4.60
CA PRO A 322 -9.76 5.71 -4.05
C PRO A 322 -10.94 6.09 -4.95
N SER A 323 -10.86 7.20 -5.69
CA SER A 323 -11.88 7.57 -6.68
C SER A 323 -12.03 6.50 -7.76
N VAL A 324 -10.91 6.03 -8.33
CA VAL A 324 -10.90 4.94 -9.32
C VAL A 324 -11.45 3.64 -8.72
N MET A 325 -10.99 3.24 -7.54
CA MET A 325 -11.46 2.04 -6.84
C MET A 325 -12.97 2.09 -6.57
N PHE A 326 -13.49 3.26 -6.18
CA PHE A 326 -14.92 3.45 -5.92
C PHE A 326 -15.74 3.26 -7.18
N LEU A 327 -15.38 3.96 -8.27
CA LEU A 327 -16.10 3.90 -9.54
C LEU A 327 -16.08 2.49 -10.15
N LEU A 328 -14.95 1.78 -10.07
CA LEU A 328 -14.83 0.41 -10.56
C LEU A 328 -15.70 -0.55 -9.75
N GLN A 329 -15.68 -0.48 -8.41
CA GLN A 329 -16.57 -1.32 -7.60
C GLN A 329 -18.04 -1.00 -7.88
N LEU A 330 -18.41 0.28 -8.01
CA LEU A 330 -19.77 0.66 -8.33
C LEU A 330 -20.20 0.18 -9.73
N TYR A 331 -19.30 0.18 -10.71
CA TYR A 331 -19.54 -0.46 -12.00
C TYR A 331 -19.80 -1.96 -11.85
N MET A 332 -19.00 -2.68 -11.05
CA MET A 332 -19.18 -4.11 -10.83
C MET A 332 -20.51 -4.46 -10.17
N GLU A 333 -21.03 -3.59 -9.29
CA GLU A 333 -22.31 -3.81 -8.60
C GLU A 333 -23.52 -3.38 -9.44
N THR A 334 -23.39 -2.34 -10.26
CA THR A 334 -24.54 -1.75 -10.98
C THR A 334 -24.59 -2.05 -12.47
N GLY A 335 -23.49 -2.48 -13.08
CA GLY A 335 -23.32 -2.63 -14.53
C GLY A 335 -23.38 -1.32 -15.32
N ARG A 336 -23.43 -0.14 -14.67
CA ARG A 336 -23.62 1.14 -15.34
C ARG A 336 -22.31 1.62 -15.97
N GLN A 337 -22.23 1.58 -17.29
CA GLN A 337 -21.02 1.87 -18.08
C GLN A 337 -20.36 3.22 -17.75
N LYS A 338 -21.14 4.26 -17.42
CA LYS A 338 -20.63 5.58 -17.05
C LYS A 338 -19.55 5.57 -15.95
N TYR A 339 -19.62 4.63 -15.01
CA TYR A 339 -18.63 4.55 -13.93
C TYR A 339 -17.31 3.95 -14.39
N LEU A 340 -17.34 2.93 -15.27
CA LEU A 340 -16.13 2.40 -15.90
C LEU A 340 -15.47 3.44 -16.80
N ASP A 341 -16.27 4.19 -17.57
CA ASP A 341 -15.74 5.27 -18.42
C ASP A 341 -15.09 6.38 -17.58
N GLY A 342 -15.72 6.76 -16.47
CA GLY A 342 -15.14 7.68 -15.49
C GLY A 342 -13.81 7.19 -14.89
N ALA A 343 -13.73 5.89 -14.54
CA ALA A 343 -12.50 5.30 -14.06
C ALA A 343 -11.39 5.33 -15.14
N LYS A 344 -11.72 4.98 -16.40
CA LYS A 344 -10.77 5.02 -17.54
C LYS A 344 -10.16 6.40 -17.76
N ILE A 345 -10.94 7.47 -17.58
CA ILE A 345 -10.45 8.87 -17.67
C ILE A 345 -9.38 9.15 -16.60
N GLN A 346 -9.51 8.57 -15.41
CA GLN A 346 -8.62 8.81 -14.28
C GLN A 346 -7.39 7.89 -14.26
N MET A 347 -7.40 6.74 -14.95
CA MET A 347 -6.31 5.76 -14.94
C MET A 347 -4.95 6.37 -15.34
N PRO A 348 -4.80 7.13 -16.44
CA PRO A 348 -3.50 7.71 -16.80
C PRO A 348 -2.94 8.66 -15.74
N VAL A 349 -3.83 9.34 -15.01
CA VAL A 349 -3.48 10.24 -13.91
C VAL A 349 -2.97 9.45 -12.70
N LEU A 350 -3.64 8.34 -12.37
CA LEU A 350 -3.19 7.43 -11.32
C LEU A 350 -1.83 6.81 -11.65
N GLU A 351 -1.63 6.39 -12.90
CA GLU A 351 -0.38 5.79 -13.36
C GLU A 351 0.80 6.77 -13.33
N ALA A 352 0.55 8.06 -13.49
CA ALA A 352 1.59 9.09 -13.49
C ALA A 352 2.34 9.23 -12.14
N PHE A 353 1.75 8.75 -11.05
CA PHE A 353 2.42 8.71 -9.74
C PHE A 353 3.48 7.61 -9.64
N ASN A 354 3.48 6.64 -10.56
CA ASN A 354 4.24 5.39 -10.41
C ASN A 354 5.55 5.40 -11.22
N GLY A 355 6.65 5.10 -10.54
CA GLY A 355 7.96 4.92 -11.15
C GLY A 355 8.13 3.59 -11.90
N LYS A 356 9.19 3.47 -12.71
CA LYS A 356 9.62 2.20 -13.36
C LYS A 356 11.07 1.83 -13.02
N GLN A 357 11.64 2.45 -11.98
CA GLN A 357 13.01 2.22 -11.54
C GLN A 357 13.19 0.76 -11.09
N PRO A 358 14.39 0.16 -11.27
CA PRO A 358 14.65 -1.25 -10.99
C PRO A 358 14.89 -1.52 -9.48
N SER A 359 13.91 -1.19 -8.65
CA SER A 359 13.98 -1.39 -7.20
C SER A 359 12.61 -1.73 -6.63
N TYR A 360 12.53 -2.66 -5.67
CA TYR A 360 11.28 -2.93 -4.94
C TYR A 360 10.78 -1.69 -4.19
N HIS A 361 11.63 -0.72 -3.84
CA HIS A 361 11.17 0.52 -3.23
C HIS A 361 10.40 1.42 -4.21
N LEU A 362 10.69 1.33 -5.52
CA LEU A 362 10.29 2.34 -6.50
C LEU A 362 9.45 1.81 -7.66
N ASN A 363 9.55 0.52 -7.99
CA ASN A 363 8.93 -0.03 -9.18
C ASN A 363 7.42 -0.10 -8.99
N GLU A 364 6.73 0.73 -9.77
CA GLU A 364 5.28 1.00 -9.67
C GLU A 364 4.79 1.50 -8.31
N ILE A 365 5.71 1.93 -7.44
CA ILE A 365 5.35 2.53 -6.17
C ILE A 365 5.04 4.01 -6.39
N ALA A 366 3.85 4.42 -5.96
CA ALA A 366 3.38 5.79 -6.07
C ALA A 366 4.24 6.76 -5.24
N VAL A 367 4.54 7.93 -5.79
CA VAL A 367 5.23 9.01 -5.06
C VAL A 367 4.40 9.46 -3.85
N ARG A 368 5.00 9.37 -2.66
CA ARG A 368 4.51 9.87 -1.38
C ARG A 368 5.69 10.38 -0.56
N HIS A 369 5.51 11.40 0.27
CA HIS A 369 6.67 12.10 0.85
C HIS A 369 6.43 12.82 2.20
N TRP A 370 5.42 12.40 2.97
CA TRP A 370 5.09 13.04 4.25
C TRP A 370 4.74 12.09 5.38
N ASP A 371 4.35 10.84 5.08
CA ASP A 371 3.79 9.94 6.08
C ASP A 371 4.79 9.60 7.20
N GLY A 372 6.09 9.59 6.88
CA GLY A 372 7.16 9.43 7.89
C GLY A 372 7.16 10.50 8.98
N TYR A 373 6.68 11.72 8.67
CA TYR A 373 6.49 12.77 9.65
C TYR A 373 5.25 12.51 10.51
N TRP A 374 4.10 12.31 9.86
CA TRP A 374 2.81 12.23 10.53
C TRP A 374 2.63 10.96 11.36
N PHE A 375 3.17 9.82 10.92
CA PHE A 375 2.91 8.51 11.53
C PHE A 375 4.14 7.86 12.18
N GLY A 376 5.35 8.29 11.78
CA GLY A 376 6.62 7.67 12.21
C GLY A 376 7.11 8.15 13.57
N LYS A 377 7.95 7.33 14.23
CA LYS A 377 8.67 7.69 15.45
C LYS A 377 9.69 8.79 15.22
N ARG A 378 10.32 8.79 14.05
CA ARG A 378 11.40 9.73 13.70
C ARG A 378 10.88 11.06 13.20
N GLU A 379 9.58 11.18 12.97
CA GLU A 379 8.90 12.41 12.57
C GLU A 379 9.64 13.09 11.40
N MET A 380 9.95 12.32 10.35
CA MET A 380 10.81 12.76 9.25
C MET A 380 10.02 12.91 7.96
N TRP A 381 9.99 14.14 7.43
CA TRP A 381 9.52 14.43 6.08
C TRP A 381 10.42 13.77 5.02
N GLY A 382 9.92 13.69 3.79
CA GLY A 382 10.67 13.22 2.62
C GLY A 382 10.09 11.94 2.04
N ASP A 383 10.61 11.55 0.87
CA ASP A 383 10.04 10.46 0.08
C ASP A 383 9.94 9.15 0.87
N THR A 384 8.75 8.57 0.89
CA THR A 384 8.43 7.32 1.57
C THR A 384 8.19 6.23 0.52
N PHE A 385 9.22 5.42 0.26
CA PHE A 385 9.21 4.43 -0.82
C PHE A 385 9.57 3.04 -0.28
N PRO A 386 8.62 2.09 -0.14
CA PRO A 386 7.19 2.34 -0.23
C PRO A 386 6.66 3.00 1.04
N HIS A 387 5.52 3.68 0.85
CA HIS A 387 4.51 3.83 1.87
C HIS A 387 3.31 2.97 1.48
N TYR A 388 2.63 2.40 2.46
CA TYR A 388 1.64 1.35 2.24
C TYR A 388 0.45 1.80 1.37
N TRP A 389 0.04 3.08 1.42
CA TRP A 389 -1.04 3.57 0.53
C TRP A 389 -0.71 3.49 -0.97
N SER A 390 0.55 3.24 -1.34
CA SER A 390 0.90 2.88 -2.73
C SER A 390 0.13 1.64 -3.21
N THR A 391 -0.28 0.73 -2.31
CA THR A 391 -1.09 -0.44 -2.67
C THR A 391 -2.52 -0.09 -3.11
N LEU A 392 -3.00 1.13 -2.87
CA LEU A 392 -4.28 1.60 -3.46
C LEU A 392 -4.22 1.60 -4.99
N SER A 393 -3.06 1.94 -5.58
CA SER A 393 -2.84 1.81 -7.01
C SER A 393 -2.92 0.34 -7.45
N GLY A 394 -2.36 -0.58 -6.65
CA GLY A 394 -2.48 -2.02 -6.89
C GLY A 394 -3.92 -2.51 -6.84
N ALA A 395 -4.69 -2.10 -5.84
CA ALA A 395 -6.11 -2.43 -5.74
C ALA A 395 -6.92 -1.87 -6.92
N ALA A 396 -6.68 -0.61 -7.32
CA ALA A 396 -7.31 0.00 -8.50
C ALA A 396 -6.99 -0.78 -9.78
N PHE A 397 -5.72 -1.17 -9.99
CA PHE A 397 -5.31 -1.93 -11.17
C PHE A 397 -5.93 -3.33 -11.18
N TYR A 398 -5.99 -4.00 -10.04
CA TYR A 398 -6.68 -5.28 -9.92
C TYR A 398 -8.16 -5.14 -10.30
N LEU A 399 -8.89 -4.18 -9.71
CA LEU A 399 -10.29 -3.93 -10.04
C LEU A 399 -10.48 -3.57 -11.52
N TYR A 400 -9.57 -2.77 -12.08
CA TYR A 400 -9.61 -2.38 -13.48
C TYR A 400 -9.46 -3.59 -14.40
N SER A 401 -8.53 -4.50 -14.08
CA SER A 401 -8.38 -5.78 -14.80
C SER A 401 -9.65 -6.62 -14.75
N GLN A 402 -10.34 -6.65 -13.60
CA GLN A 402 -11.60 -7.39 -13.45
C GLN A 402 -12.73 -6.78 -14.29
N CYS A 403 -12.77 -5.45 -14.41
CA CYS A 403 -13.80 -4.74 -15.17
C CYS A 403 -13.57 -4.75 -16.68
N THR A 404 -12.31 -4.89 -17.14
CA THR A 404 -11.94 -4.74 -18.56
C THR A 404 -11.45 -6.01 -19.22
N GLY A 405 -11.00 -7.00 -18.45
CA GLY A 405 -10.31 -8.18 -18.96
C GLY A 405 -8.84 -7.93 -19.34
N ASP A 406 -8.30 -6.72 -19.13
CA ASP A 406 -6.89 -6.43 -19.39
C ASP A 406 -6.00 -6.99 -18.27
N HIS A 407 -5.45 -8.17 -18.50
CA HIS A 407 -4.62 -8.88 -17.54
C HIS A 407 -3.27 -8.20 -17.25
N SER A 408 -2.81 -7.27 -18.10
CA SER A 408 -1.57 -6.53 -17.83
C SER A 408 -1.67 -5.69 -16.55
N TYR A 409 -2.86 -5.17 -16.23
CA TYR A 409 -3.09 -4.46 -14.97
C TYR A 409 -3.08 -5.40 -13.76
N LYS A 410 -3.45 -6.68 -13.91
CA LYS A 410 -3.34 -7.64 -12.82
C LYS A 410 -1.87 -7.90 -12.47
N GLU A 411 -1.02 -8.11 -13.47
CA GLU A 411 0.43 -8.31 -13.26
C GLU A 411 1.07 -7.11 -12.56
N ARG A 412 0.69 -5.89 -12.98
CA ARG A 412 1.11 -4.63 -12.33
C ARG A 412 0.58 -4.50 -10.90
N ALA A 413 -0.68 -4.86 -10.66
CA ALA A 413 -1.26 -4.88 -9.32
C ALA A 413 -0.47 -5.81 -8.38
N GLU A 414 -0.17 -7.02 -8.85
CA GLU A 414 0.63 -8.01 -8.12
C GLU A 414 2.04 -7.50 -7.83
N ASN A 415 2.67 -6.79 -8.78
CA ASN A 415 3.98 -6.16 -8.58
C ASN A 415 3.94 -5.10 -7.46
N ILE A 416 2.95 -4.19 -7.48
CA ILE A 416 2.81 -3.12 -6.48
C ILE A 416 2.65 -3.68 -5.08
N VAL A 417 1.72 -4.62 -4.87
CA VAL A 417 1.49 -5.18 -3.52
C VAL A 417 2.67 -6.02 -3.04
N ARG A 418 3.35 -6.74 -3.95
CA ARG A 418 4.54 -7.53 -3.63
C ARG A 418 5.71 -6.65 -3.20
N ASN A 419 5.91 -5.51 -3.86
CA ASN A 419 6.97 -4.56 -3.54
C ASN A 419 6.78 -3.91 -2.15
N ASN A 420 5.54 -3.83 -1.66
CA ASN A 420 5.23 -3.38 -0.30
C ASN A 420 5.52 -4.43 0.79
N LEU A 421 5.83 -5.69 0.44
CA LEU A 421 6.18 -6.71 1.44
C LEU A 421 7.46 -6.37 2.22
N CYS A 422 8.29 -5.47 1.71
CA CYS A 422 9.48 -4.99 2.41
C CYS A 422 9.18 -4.21 3.70
N LEU A 423 7.93 -3.82 3.94
CA LEU A 423 7.49 -3.18 5.19
C LEU A 423 7.27 -4.19 6.34
N PHE A 424 7.36 -5.49 6.07
CA PHE A 424 7.13 -6.57 7.03
C PHE A 424 8.39 -7.41 7.19
N PHE A 425 8.73 -7.74 8.44
CA PHE A 425 10.01 -8.37 8.78
C PHE A 425 9.83 -9.81 9.22
N GLU A 426 10.93 -10.58 9.14
CA GLU A 426 10.95 -12.03 9.39
C GLU A 426 10.63 -12.44 10.83
N ASP A 427 10.59 -11.50 11.77
CA ASP A 427 10.19 -11.67 13.17
C ASP A 427 8.73 -11.23 13.44
N GLY A 428 7.98 -10.85 12.41
CA GLY A 428 6.58 -10.40 12.50
C GLY A 428 6.42 -8.91 12.82
N LYS A 429 7.51 -8.18 13.09
CA LYS A 429 7.48 -6.71 13.15
C LYS A 429 7.20 -6.12 11.77
N ALA A 430 6.85 -4.84 11.76
CA ALA A 430 6.63 -4.09 10.54
C ALA A 430 7.03 -2.62 10.71
N SER A 431 7.16 -1.87 9.61
CA SER A 431 7.44 -0.43 9.62
C SER A 431 6.37 0.40 8.88
N CYS A 432 5.99 1.56 9.42
CA CYS A 432 4.98 2.44 8.81
C CYS A 432 5.47 3.11 7.50
N ALA A 433 6.78 3.32 7.37
CA ALA A 433 7.37 3.95 6.19
C ALA A 433 8.86 3.61 6.03
N TYR A 434 9.33 3.53 4.78
CA TYR A 434 10.75 3.59 4.47
C TYR A 434 11.12 4.99 3.96
N ILE A 435 11.93 5.73 4.73
CA ILE A 435 12.45 7.05 4.33
C ILE A 435 13.55 6.83 3.29
N TYR A 436 13.23 7.04 2.02
CA TYR A 436 14.07 6.60 0.90
C TYR A 436 15.30 7.47 0.60
N PRO A 437 15.23 8.81 0.63
CA PRO A 437 16.36 9.64 0.24
C PRO A 437 17.58 9.39 1.13
N ASN A 438 18.78 9.57 0.57
CA ASN A 438 20.01 9.48 1.35
C ASN A 438 20.00 10.45 2.55
N LYS A 439 19.48 11.67 2.33
CA LYS A 439 19.29 12.67 3.38
C LYS A 439 18.04 13.51 3.09
N VAL A 440 17.41 14.04 4.14
CA VAL A 440 16.40 15.10 4.07
C VAL A 440 16.86 16.22 4.99
N ASN A 441 17.03 17.42 4.44
CA ASN A 441 17.54 18.59 5.17
C ASN A 441 18.82 18.30 6.00
N GLY A 442 19.72 17.49 5.43
CA GLY A 442 20.98 17.10 6.08
C GLY A 442 20.89 15.90 7.04
N VAL A 443 19.70 15.51 7.48
CA VAL A 443 19.45 14.34 8.33
C VAL A 443 19.49 13.06 7.49
N LYS A 444 20.16 12.02 7.98
CA LYS A 444 20.32 10.74 7.28
C LYS A 444 18.95 10.03 7.12
N GLY A 445 18.58 9.73 5.87
CA GLY A 445 17.48 8.82 5.54
C GLY A 445 17.99 7.42 5.19
N GLY A 446 17.27 6.67 4.36
CA GLY A 446 17.56 5.28 4.00
C GLY A 446 17.28 4.32 5.16
N PHE A 447 16.13 4.47 5.82
CA PHE A 447 15.75 3.62 6.97
C PHE A 447 14.26 3.32 7.00
N TYR A 448 13.91 2.18 7.57
CA TYR A 448 12.56 1.84 8.00
C TYR A 448 12.26 2.54 9.33
N ASP A 449 11.17 3.30 9.41
CA ASP A 449 10.77 3.94 10.66
C ASP A 449 10.49 2.89 11.75
N PRO A 450 10.93 3.11 13.00
CA PRO A 450 10.75 2.15 14.08
C PRO A 450 9.31 1.88 14.51
N TYR A 451 8.32 2.68 14.14
CA TYR A 451 6.93 2.39 14.48
C TYR A 451 6.29 1.40 13.51
N ALA A 452 5.62 0.40 14.07
CA ALA A 452 4.50 -0.23 13.40
C ALA A 452 3.23 0.53 13.78
N ASN A 453 2.57 1.15 12.80
CA ASN A 453 1.43 2.03 13.03
C ASN A 453 0.23 1.57 12.20
N ASP A 454 0.31 1.77 10.90
CA ASP A 454 -0.81 1.78 9.95
C ASP A 454 -0.55 0.99 8.66
N GLN A 455 0.66 0.46 8.47
CA GLN A 455 1.09 -0.22 7.24
C GLN A 455 0.33 -1.51 6.92
N ASP A 456 -0.38 -2.11 7.87
CA ASP A 456 -1.04 -3.40 7.70
C ASP A 456 -2.10 -3.42 6.58
N TRP A 457 -2.57 -2.23 6.17
CA TRP A 457 -3.36 -2.07 4.95
C TRP A 457 -2.63 -2.58 3.68
N ALA A 458 -1.31 -2.55 3.62
CA ALA A 458 -0.57 -3.15 2.51
C ALA A 458 -0.89 -4.64 2.37
N LEU A 459 -1.00 -5.39 3.47
CA LEU A 459 -1.38 -6.80 3.44
C LEU A 459 -2.89 -6.98 3.21
N VAL A 460 -3.74 -6.06 3.68
CA VAL A 460 -5.17 -6.05 3.32
C VAL A 460 -5.35 -6.01 1.80
N TYR A 461 -4.62 -5.13 1.11
CA TYR A 461 -4.67 -5.03 -0.35
C TYR A 461 -3.89 -6.14 -1.04
N TYR A 462 -2.82 -6.67 -0.44
CA TYR A 462 -2.15 -7.86 -0.94
C TYR A 462 -3.14 -9.03 -1.05
N LEU A 463 -3.90 -9.32 0.01
CA LEU A 463 -4.90 -10.38 0.04
C LEU A 463 -6.09 -10.12 -0.91
N LEU A 464 -6.45 -8.85 -1.15
CA LEU A 464 -7.42 -8.50 -2.20
C LEU A 464 -6.88 -8.90 -3.58
N VAL A 465 -5.68 -8.46 -3.93
CA VAL A 465 -5.10 -8.64 -5.27
C VAL A 465 -4.80 -10.12 -5.55
N GLN A 466 -4.23 -10.84 -4.57
CA GLN A 466 -3.80 -12.22 -4.74
C GLN A 466 -4.92 -13.24 -4.56
N ASN A 467 -5.84 -12.99 -3.64
CA ASN A 467 -6.85 -13.98 -3.24
C ASN A 467 -8.29 -13.53 -3.55
N GLY A 468 -8.51 -12.32 -4.05
CA GLY A 468 -9.85 -11.79 -4.31
C GLY A 468 -10.67 -11.57 -3.04
N ILE A 469 -10.02 -11.44 -1.88
CA ILE A 469 -10.71 -11.24 -0.60
C ILE A 469 -11.01 -9.76 -0.43
N TYR A 470 -12.26 -9.42 -0.72
CA TYR A 470 -12.84 -8.08 -0.48
C TYR A 470 -12.96 -7.79 0.99
#